data_AF-A0A0W0XQT9-F1
#
_entry.id   AF-A0A0W0XQT9-F1
#
_cell.length_a   1.000
_cell.length_b   1.000
_cell.length_c   1.000
_cell.angle_alpha   90.00
_cell.angle_beta   90.00
_cell.angle_gamma   90.00
#
_symmetry.space_group_name_H-M   'P 1'
#
loop_
_entity.id
_entity.type
_entity.pdbx_description
1 polymer ?
#
loop_
_entity_poly.entity_id
_entity_poly.type
_entity_poly.pdbx_seq_one_letter_code
_entity_poly.pdbx_strand_id
1 'polypeptide(L)'
;MLINWPLIVILTGLSLPGIVIAIPRLIHLLLPQNTEELRKKISRFAMLQTLMMVILMSFAGTVLSLKTGLNEPILQGLLHNQPVMGLLQEMLLPVFLSVLVGLLVFFFLYYGVMVSILDDKTLTVLYTMRAALRLDGCILYGGVVEEIIGRFGLMNVIAYFGALFTGRISGGVIGFAMLSSGLLLSLGHLPAYIAAGCAGSRRFAYAMVLLNLWQTALFGWLFWQYGLLAAIAGHVLFHIGWYLYDPAPKPVYPDGSA
;
A
#
# COMPACT_ATOMS: atom_id res chain seq x y z
N MET A 1 0.80 -23.69 -18.51
CA MET A 1 0.97 -22.24 -18.28
C MET A 1 2.41 -22.03 -17.87
N LEU A 2 3.17 -21.22 -18.61
CA LEU A 2 4.51 -20.81 -18.18
C LEU A 2 4.32 -19.65 -17.20
N ILE A 3 4.80 -19.82 -15.96
CA ILE A 3 4.80 -18.76 -14.96
C ILE A 3 5.71 -17.63 -15.45
N ASN A 4 5.24 -16.38 -15.41
CA ASN A 4 6.04 -15.21 -15.80
C ASN A 4 7.04 -14.84 -14.68
N TRP A 5 8.09 -15.65 -14.56
CA TRP A 5 9.19 -15.42 -13.61
C TRP A 5 9.84 -14.03 -13.75
N PRO A 6 10.09 -13.49 -14.97
CA PRO A 6 10.62 -12.14 -15.11
C PRO A 6 9.78 -11.06 -14.40
N LEU A 7 8.44 -11.14 -14.52
CA LEU A 7 7.56 -10.20 -13.82
C LEU A 7 7.69 -10.32 -12.30
N ILE A 8 7.69 -11.54 -11.76
CA ILE A 8 7.84 -11.79 -10.31
C ILE A 8 9.16 -11.21 -9.80
N VAL A 9 10.25 -11.40 -10.55
CA VAL A 9 11.58 -10.87 -10.21
C VAL A 9 11.59 -9.35 -10.20
N ILE A 10 10.99 -8.70 -11.21
CA ILE A 10 10.89 -7.23 -11.26
C ILE A 10 10.07 -6.70 -10.08
N LEU A 11 8.88 -7.25 -9.82
CA LEU A 11 8.03 -6.80 -8.71
C LEU A 11 8.72 -6.97 -7.35
N THR A 12 9.42 -8.09 -7.18
CA THR A 12 10.23 -8.34 -5.98
C THR A 12 11.36 -7.32 -5.87
N GLY A 13 12.09 -7.05 -6.96
CA GLY A 13 13.17 -6.07 -7.00
C GLY A 13 12.71 -4.64 -6.70
N LEU A 14 11.58 -4.22 -7.27
CA LEU A 14 10.97 -2.91 -7.01
C LEU A 14 10.57 -2.72 -5.53
N SER A 15 10.25 -3.82 -4.83
CA SER A 15 9.85 -3.80 -3.43
C SER A 15 11.03 -3.67 -2.45
N LEU A 16 12.25 -4.07 -2.86
CA LEU A 16 13.41 -4.14 -1.97
C LEU A 16 13.76 -2.79 -1.31
N PRO A 17 13.83 -1.65 -2.03
CA PRO A 17 14.13 -0.37 -1.41
C PRO A 17 13.12 0.01 -0.32
N GLY A 18 11.83 -0.19 -0.58
CA GLY A 18 10.77 0.08 0.40
C GLY A 18 10.90 -0.77 1.66
N ILE A 19 11.13 -2.08 1.48
CA ILE A 19 11.33 -3.03 2.58
C ILE A 19 12.56 -2.64 3.43
N VAL A 20 13.70 -2.36 2.79
CA VAL A 20 14.96 -2.06 3.48
C VAL A 20 14.93 -0.70 4.18
N ILE A 21 14.17 0.27 3.67
CA ILE A 21 14.09 1.61 4.24
C ILE A 21 13.01 1.71 5.32
N ALA A 22 11.78 1.31 5.03
CA ALA A 22 10.64 1.57 5.90
C ALA A 22 10.62 0.67 7.13
N ILE A 23 10.90 -0.63 6.97
CA ILE A 23 10.75 -1.59 8.08
C ILE A 23 11.71 -1.29 9.22
N PRO A 24 13.03 -1.07 9.01
CA PRO A 24 13.92 -0.74 10.12
C PRO A 24 13.51 0.54 10.84
N ARG A 25 13.08 1.58 10.11
CA ARG A 25 12.61 2.83 10.72
C ARG A 25 11.40 2.61 11.63
N LEU A 26 10.43 1.81 11.18
CA LEU A 26 9.27 1.46 12.00
C LEU A 26 9.64 0.60 13.21
N ILE A 27 10.50 -0.41 13.05
CA ILE A 27 10.93 -1.25 14.19
C ILE A 27 11.68 -0.43 15.23
N HIS A 28 12.52 0.52 14.82
CA HIS A 28 13.21 1.41 15.75
C HIS A 28 12.26 2.34 16.49
N LEU A 29 11.19 2.81 15.83
CA LEU A 29 10.14 3.59 16.46
C LEU A 29 9.32 2.75 17.47
N LEU A 30 8.99 1.51 17.11
CA LEU A 30 8.14 0.63 17.93
C LEU A 30 8.87 0.03 19.14
N LEU A 31 10.20 -0.07 19.09
CA LEU A 31 11.03 -0.66 20.14
C LEU A 31 12.10 0.32 20.66
N PRO A 32 11.70 1.50 21.17
CA PRO A 32 12.65 2.57 21.50
C PRO A 32 13.56 2.22 22.68
N GLN A 33 13.09 1.37 23.61
CA GLN A 33 13.81 0.99 24.83
C GLN A 33 14.67 -0.28 24.68
N ASN A 34 14.63 -0.93 23.53
CA ASN A 34 15.36 -2.17 23.29
C ASN A 34 16.77 -1.91 22.75
N THR A 35 17.66 -2.89 22.97
CA THR A 35 19.05 -2.79 22.48
C THR A 35 19.11 -2.75 20.95
N GLU A 36 20.13 -2.07 20.44
CA GLU A 36 20.35 -1.94 18.99
C GLU A 36 20.49 -3.29 18.27
N GLU A 37 21.11 -4.26 18.94
CA GLU A 37 21.25 -5.61 18.41
C GLU A 37 19.89 -6.31 18.25
N LEU A 38 19.00 -6.18 19.23
CA LEU A 38 17.67 -6.76 19.18
C LEU A 38 16.82 -6.09 18.09
N ARG A 39 16.87 -4.75 17.98
CA ARG A 39 16.20 -4.02 16.89
C ARG A 39 16.64 -4.51 15.52
N LYS A 40 17.96 -4.63 15.29
CA LYS A 40 18.51 -5.17 14.03
C LYS A 40 18.09 -6.62 13.75
N LYS A 41 17.96 -7.47 14.77
CA LYS A 41 17.47 -8.85 14.61
C LYS A 41 16.00 -8.87 14.17
N ILE A 42 15.15 -8.09 14.84
CA ILE A 42 13.72 -8.02 14.53
C ILE A 42 13.49 -7.36 13.17
N SER A 43 14.20 -6.29 12.83
CA SER A 43 14.15 -5.67 11.50
C SER A 43 14.48 -6.66 10.39
N ARG A 44 15.52 -7.49 10.56
CA ARG A 44 15.86 -8.54 9.58
C ARG A 44 14.74 -9.56 9.41
N PHE A 45 14.14 -10.00 10.52
CA PHE A 45 13.01 -10.94 10.47
C PHE A 45 11.78 -10.33 9.78
N ALA A 46 11.41 -9.10 10.14
CA ALA A 46 10.29 -8.39 9.52
C ALA A 46 10.51 -8.11 8.02
N MET A 47 11.74 -7.75 7.63
CA MET A 47 12.11 -7.60 6.23
C MET A 47 11.99 -8.92 5.47
N LEU A 48 12.49 -10.03 6.03
CA LEU A 48 12.37 -11.36 5.43
C LEU A 48 10.90 -11.77 5.28
N GLN A 49 10.09 -11.58 6.33
CA GLN A 49 8.66 -11.89 6.31
C GLN A 49 7.92 -11.08 5.23
N THR A 50 8.22 -9.78 5.11
CA THR A 50 7.62 -8.93 4.07
C THR A 50 8.08 -9.34 2.68
N LEU A 51 9.36 -9.65 2.50
CA LEU A 51 9.90 -10.11 1.21
C LEU A 51 9.25 -11.44 0.78
N MET A 52 9.08 -12.39 1.70
CA MET A 52 8.36 -13.63 1.43
C MET A 52 6.91 -13.36 1.02
N MET A 53 6.23 -12.43 1.69
CA MET A 53 4.87 -12.02 1.33
C MET A 53 4.82 -11.41 -0.08
N VAL A 54 5.75 -10.50 -0.42
CA VAL A 54 5.84 -9.90 -1.76
C VAL A 54 6.05 -10.98 -2.83
N ILE A 55 6.95 -11.94 -2.61
CA ILE A 55 7.20 -13.03 -3.56
C ILE A 55 5.93 -13.87 -3.73
N LEU A 56 5.29 -14.26 -2.63
CA LEU A 56 4.07 -15.05 -2.63
C LEU A 56 2.92 -14.33 -3.36
N MET A 57 2.72 -13.05 -3.07
CA MET A 57 1.67 -12.23 -3.66
C MET A 57 1.96 -11.90 -5.13
N SER A 58 3.22 -11.66 -5.51
CA SER A 58 3.63 -11.48 -6.90
C SER A 58 3.42 -12.76 -7.71
N PHE A 59 3.74 -13.92 -7.13
CA PHE A 59 3.48 -15.22 -7.72
C PHE A 59 1.97 -15.45 -7.92
N ALA A 60 1.18 -15.25 -6.86
CA ALA A 60 -0.27 -15.41 -6.91
C ALA A 60 -0.91 -14.48 -7.94
N GLY A 61 -0.55 -13.19 -7.93
CA GLY A 61 -1.02 -12.20 -8.91
C GLY A 61 -0.67 -12.60 -10.34
N THR A 62 0.57 -13.03 -10.59
CA THR A 62 1.02 -13.47 -11.92
C THR A 62 0.22 -14.67 -12.45
N VAL A 63 -0.05 -15.66 -11.59
CA VAL A 63 -0.78 -16.87 -12.00
C VAL A 63 -2.28 -16.59 -12.17
N LEU A 64 -2.88 -15.85 -11.23
CA LEU A 64 -4.33 -15.66 -11.17
C LEU A 64 -4.83 -14.55 -12.09
N SER A 65 -3.98 -13.56 -12.42
CA SER A 65 -4.30 -12.48 -13.37
C SER A 65 -4.76 -12.99 -14.74
N LEU A 66 -4.23 -14.13 -15.18
CA LEU A 66 -4.64 -14.81 -16.42
C LEU A 66 -6.09 -15.31 -16.40
N LYS A 67 -6.68 -15.49 -15.21
CA LYS A 67 -8.08 -15.91 -15.02
C LYS A 67 -8.98 -14.75 -14.63
N THR A 68 -8.48 -13.79 -13.87
CA THR A 68 -9.25 -12.65 -13.36
C THR A 68 -9.28 -11.46 -14.32
N GLY A 69 -8.32 -11.37 -15.25
CA GLY A 69 -8.12 -10.19 -16.09
C GLY A 69 -7.44 -9.01 -15.39
N LEU A 70 -7.15 -9.11 -14.08
CA LEU A 70 -6.46 -8.08 -13.29
C LEU A 70 -4.95 -8.17 -13.50
N ASN A 71 -4.49 -7.64 -14.63
CA ASN A 71 -3.13 -7.78 -15.14
C ASN A 71 -2.25 -6.55 -14.86
N GLU A 72 -0.98 -6.66 -15.25
CA GLU A 72 -0.03 -5.55 -15.31
C GLU A 72 0.49 -5.41 -16.76
N PRO A 73 -0.26 -4.71 -17.64
CA PRO A 73 -0.01 -4.72 -19.07
C PRO A 73 1.25 -3.95 -19.48
N ILE A 74 1.67 -2.93 -18.70
CA ILE A 74 2.81 -2.09 -19.05
C ILE A 74 4.12 -2.82 -18.75
N LEU A 75 4.31 -3.36 -17.54
CA LEU A 75 5.53 -4.10 -17.24
C LEU A 75 5.64 -5.38 -18.08
N GLN A 76 4.51 -6.06 -18.34
CA GLN A 76 4.51 -7.22 -19.23
C GLN A 76 4.85 -6.82 -20.68
N GLY A 77 4.33 -5.70 -21.18
CA GLY A 77 4.67 -5.20 -22.50
C GLY A 77 6.16 -4.87 -22.61
N LEU A 78 6.74 -4.19 -21.62
CA LEU A 78 8.18 -3.91 -21.55
C LEU A 78 9.03 -5.19 -21.57
N LEU A 79 8.65 -6.20 -20.76
CA LEU A 79 9.35 -7.49 -20.70
C LEU A 79 9.34 -8.27 -22.02
N HIS A 80 8.28 -8.11 -22.82
CA HIS A 80 8.12 -8.76 -24.12
C HIS A 80 8.48 -7.86 -25.31
N ASN A 81 9.10 -6.70 -25.05
CA ASN A 81 9.47 -5.71 -26.06
C ASN A 81 8.29 -5.26 -26.96
N GLN A 82 7.12 -5.10 -26.35
CA GLN A 82 5.89 -4.62 -26.99
C GLN A 82 5.74 -3.09 -26.81
N PRO A 83 5.03 -2.41 -27.72
CA PRO A 83 4.80 -0.97 -27.60
C PRO A 83 3.87 -0.67 -26.42
N VAL A 84 4.38 0.06 -25.41
CA VAL A 84 3.62 0.44 -24.20
C VAL A 84 3.24 1.92 -24.13
N MET A 85 3.69 2.73 -25.09
CA MET A 85 3.50 4.18 -25.05
C MET A 85 2.02 4.58 -25.04
N GLY A 86 1.16 3.87 -25.81
CA GLY A 86 -0.28 4.11 -25.79
C GLY A 86 -0.89 3.87 -24.41
N LEU A 87 -0.54 2.74 -23.77
CA LEU A 87 -1.00 2.41 -22.42
C LEU A 87 -0.55 3.43 -21.37
N LEU A 88 0.70 3.92 -21.48
CA LEU A 88 1.21 4.98 -20.63
C LEU A 88 0.39 6.26 -20.80
N GLN A 89 0.17 6.71 -22.04
CA GLN A 89 -0.61 7.93 -22.32
C GLN A 89 -2.06 7.82 -21.83
N GLU A 90 -2.68 6.65 -22.02
CA GLU A 90 -4.05 6.38 -21.58
C GLU A 90 -4.21 6.45 -20.05
N MET A 91 -3.21 6.04 -19.28
CA MET A 91 -3.30 6.09 -17.80
C MET A 91 -2.98 7.46 -17.20
N LEU A 92 -2.23 8.34 -17.88
CA LEU A 92 -1.72 9.59 -17.28
C LEU A 92 -2.83 10.51 -16.74
N LEU A 93 -3.80 10.86 -17.58
CA LEU A 93 -4.88 11.77 -17.20
C LEU A 93 -5.81 11.15 -16.14
N PRO A 94 -6.27 9.89 -16.28
CA PRO A 94 -7.05 9.22 -15.24
C PRO A 94 -6.34 9.13 -13.90
N VAL A 95 -5.05 8.78 -13.88
CA VAL A 95 -4.25 8.74 -12.65
C VAL A 95 -4.19 10.13 -12.02
N PHE A 96 -3.86 11.17 -12.79
CA PHE A 96 -3.77 12.53 -12.28
C PHE A 96 -5.09 13.03 -11.68
N LEU A 97 -6.20 12.90 -12.41
CA LEU A 97 -7.52 13.34 -11.94
C LEU A 97 -7.99 12.54 -10.73
N SER A 98 -7.77 11.22 -10.73
CA SER A 98 -8.15 10.35 -9.62
C SER A 98 -7.38 10.71 -8.37
N VAL A 99 -6.07 10.98 -8.46
CA VAL A 99 -5.26 11.42 -7.32
C VAL A 99 -5.71 12.78 -6.82
N LEU A 100 -6.02 13.73 -7.71
CA LEU A 100 -6.50 15.05 -7.31
C LEU A 100 -7.79 14.97 -6.50
N VAL A 101 -8.80 14.25 -7.00
CA VAL A 101 -10.06 14.02 -6.28
C VAL A 101 -9.82 13.18 -5.02
N GLY A 102 -8.96 12.17 -5.14
CA GLY A 102 -8.45 11.31 -4.07
C GLY A 102 -7.97 12.07 -2.85
N LEU A 103 -7.11 13.06 -3.10
CA LEU A 103 -6.52 13.94 -2.08
C LEU A 103 -7.57 14.84 -1.45
N LEU A 104 -8.48 15.44 -2.23
CA LEU A 104 -9.54 16.29 -1.68
C LEU A 104 -10.44 15.55 -0.70
N VAL A 105 -10.89 14.34 -1.08
CA VAL A 105 -11.70 13.49 -0.19
C VAL A 105 -10.87 13.03 0.99
N PHE A 106 -9.61 12.65 0.79
CA PHE A 106 -8.73 12.27 1.90
C PHE A 106 -8.53 13.42 2.89
N PHE A 107 -8.32 14.66 2.44
CA PHE A 107 -8.18 15.81 3.32
C PHE A 107 -9.46 16.09 4.10
N PHE A 108 -10.63 15.96 3.48
CA PHE A 108 -11.89 16.05 4.18
C PHE A 108 -12.03 14.95 5.25
N LEU A 109 -11.77 13.70 4.90
CA LEU A 109 -11.89 12.57 5.84
C LEU A 109 -10.85 12.64 6.96
N TYR A 110 -9.61 12.99 6.65
CA TYR A 110 -8.52 13.04 7.62
C TYR A 110 -8.64 14.28 8.51
N TYR A 111 -8.59 15.49 7.95
CA TYR A 111 -8.58 16.73 8.74
C TYR A 111 -9.96 17.17 9.21
N GLY A 112 -11.02 16.91 8.45
CA GLY A 112 -12.38 17.29 8.83
C GLY A 112 -13.05 16.31 9.79
N VAL A 113 -12.89 15.00 9.53
CA VAL A 113 -13.59 13.96 10.30
C VAL A 113 -12.67 13.31 11.32
N MET A 114 -11.52 12.77 10.91
CA MET A 114 -10.71 11.95 11.80
C MET A 114 -10.05 12.76 12.92
N VAL A 115 -9.48 13.92 12.60
CA VAL A 115 -8.87 14.81 13.59
C VAL A 115 -9.87 15.27 14.65
N SER A 116 -11.17 15.38 14.33
CA SER A 116 -12.18 15.81 15.29
C SER A 116 -12.70 14.69 16.21
N ILE A 117 -12.50 13.42 15.86
CA ILE A 117 -13.02 12.27 16.64
C ILE A 117 -11.93 11.53 17.44
N LEU A 118 -10.66 11.70 17.08
CA LEU A 118 -9.53 11.04 17.72
C LEU A 118 -8.92 11.93 18.80
N ASP A 119 -8.32 11.29 19.81
CA ASP A 119 -7.60 11.99 20.88
C ASP A 119 -6.20 12.46 20.42
N ASP A 120 -5.70 13.51 21.06
CA ASP A 120 -4.41 14.14 20.72
C ASP A 120 -3.24 13.16 20.78
N LYS A 121 -3.28 12.19 21.70
CA LYS A 121 -2.23 11.16 21.81
C LYS A 121 -2.24 10.27 20.56
N THR A 122 -3.40 9.76 20.16
CA THR A 122 -3.54 8.96 18.93
C THR A 122 -3.11 9.75 17.69
N LEU A 123 -3.51 11.02 17.57
CA LEU A 123 -3.08 11.89 16.48
C LEU A 123 -1.56 12.10 16.45
N THR A 124 -0.96 12.32 17.62
CA THR A 124 0.50 12.45 17.77
C THR A 124 1.20 11.18 17.31
N VAL A 125 0.72 9.99 17.71
CA VAL A 125 1.31 8.71 17.30
C VAL A 125 1.22 8.52 15.78
N LEU A 126 0.08 8.83 15.16
CA LEU A 126 -0.08 8.76 13.71
C LEU A 126 0.90 9.68 12.97
N TYR A 127 1.08 10.89 13.50
CA TYR A 127 2.05 11.84 12.98
C TYR A 127 3.49 11.35 13.13
N THR A 128 3.86 10.81 14.30
CA THR A 128 5.19 10.23 14.55
C THR A 128 5.48 9.04 13.65
N MET A 129 4.51 8.16 13.42
CA MET A 129 4.64 7.02 12.49
C MET A 129 4.94 7.49 11.07
N ARG A 130 4.20 8.50 10.59
CA ARG A 130 4.42 9.10 9.26
C ARG A 130 5.78 9.79 9.18
N ALA A 131 6.18 10.54 10.21
CA ALA A 131 7.49 11.19 10.27
C ALA A 131 8.65 10.18 10.29
N ALA A 132 8.50 9.05 10.99
CA ALA A 132 9.49 7.99 11.02
C ALA A 132 9.65 7.30 9.66
N LEU A 133 8.56 7.10 8.93
CA LEU A 133 8.62 6.56 7.57
C LEU A 133 9.30 7.51 6.59
N ARG A 134 9.07 8.82 6.76
CA ARG A 134 9.46 9.89 5.83
C ARG A 134 8.83 9.68 4.44
N LEU A 135 8.99 10.66 3.55
CA LEU A 135 8.37 10.61 2.23
C LEU A 135 8.86 9.41 1.38
N ASP A 136 10.15 9.10 1.44
CA ASP A 136 10.74 7.96 0.73
C ASP A 136 10.17 6.62 1.24
N GLY A 137 9.98 6.45 2.55
CA GLY A 137 9.33 5.26 3.09
C GLY A 137 7.87 5.14 2.67
N CYS A 138 7.10 6.25 2.69
CA CYS A 138 5.72 6.26 2.21
C CYS A 138 5.63 5.90 0.72
N ILE A 139 6.48 6.49 -0.13
CA ILE A 139 6.49 6.24 -1.58
C ILE A 139 6.93 4.81 -1.90
N LEU A 140 8.05 4.35 -1.30
CA LEU A 140 8.66 3.07 -1.66
C LEU A 140 7.97 1.88 -0.99
N TYR A 141 7.47 2.03 0.24
CA TYR A 141 6.73 0.97 0.91
C TYR A 141 5.23 1.07 0.63
N GLY A 142 4.59 2.18 0.99
CA GLY A 142 3.16 2.40 0.76
C GLY A 142 2.81 2.39 -0.74
N GLY A 143 3.52 3.18 -1.54
CA GLY A 143 3.24 3.30 -2.97
C GLY A 143 3.60 2.09 -3.82
N VAL A 144 4.54 1.23 -3.41
CA VAL A 144 5.01 0.09 -4.21
C VAL A 144 4.71 -1.26 -3.53
N VAL A 145 5.23 -1.48 -2.32
CA VAL A 145 5.11 -2.77 -1.62
C VAL A 145 3.64 -3.09 -1.33
N GLU A 146 2.87 -2.14 -0.80
CA GLU A 146 1.45 -2.37 -0.48
C GLU A 146 0.58 -2.54 -1.72
N GLU A 147 0.92 -1.89 -2.84
CA GLU A 147 0.19 -2.07 -4.10
C GLU A 147 0.45 -3.46 -4.70
N ILE A 148 1.69 -3.95 -4.65
CA ILE A 148 2.03 -5.32 -5.09
C ILE A 148 1.31 -6.35 -4.22
N ILE A 149 1.35 -6.21 -2.89
CA ILE A 149 0.70 -7.15 -1.96
C ILE A 149 -0.82 -7.06 -2.09
N GLY A 150 -1.38 -5.87 -1.97
CA GLY A 150 -2.82 -5.63 -1.84
C GLY A 150 -3.60 -5.75 -3.15
N ARG A 151 -3.08 -5.13 -4.22
CA ARG A 151 -3.79 -5.03 -5.50
C ARG A 151 -3.37 -6.18 -6.39
N PHE A 152 -2.08 -6.29 -6.68
CA PHE A 152 -1.65 -7.34 -7.61
C PHE A 152 -1.82 -8.75 -7.06
N GLY A 153 -1.47 -9.01 -5.79
CA GLY A 153 -1.63 -10.32 -5.17
C GLY A 153 -3.02 -10.56 -4.59
N LEU A 154 -3.35 -9.86 -3.51
CA LEU A 154 -4.51 -10.16 -2.68
C LEU A 154 -5.84 -9.96 -3.41
N MET A 155 -6.02 -8.85 -4.14
CA MET A 155 -7.24 -8.62 -4.91
C MET A 155 -7.42 -9.68 -6.02
N ASN A 156 -6.33 -10.14 -6.67
CA ASN A 156 -6.38 -11.27 -7.60
C ASN A 156 -6.82 -12.57 -6.93
N VAL A 157 -6.26 -12.89 -5.77
CA VAL A 157 -6.64 -14.08 -4.97
C VAL A 157 -8.14 -14.05 -4.65
N ILE A 158 -8.63 -12.93 -4.12
CA ILE A 158 -10.04 -12.81 -3.72
C ILE A 158 -10.96 -12.82 -4.95
N ALA A 159 -10.59 -12.14 -6.04
CA ALA A 159 -11.38 -12.14 -7.28
C ALA A 159 -11.48 -13.54 -7.89
N TYR A 160 -10.37 -14.29 -7.89
CA TYR A 160 -10.35 -15.67 -8.37
C TYR A 160 -11.29 -16.57 -7.58
N PHE A 161 -11.17 -16.59 -6.24
CA PHE A 161 -12.07 -17.39 -5.41
C PHE A 161 -13.52 -16.90 -5.50
N GLY A 162 -13.77 -15.59 -5.56
CA GLY A 162 -15.10 -15.04 -5.79
C GLY A 162 -15.72 -15.48 -7.11
N ALA A 163 -14.92 -15.60 -8.18
CA ALA A 163 -15.37 -16.15 -9.45
C ALA A 163 -15.62 -17.67 -9.41
N LEU A 164 -14.92 -18.44 -8.57
CA LEU A 164 -15.24 -19.86 -8.38
C LEU A 164 -16.65 -20.05 -7.78
N PHE A 165 -17.06 -19.18 -6.85
CA PHE A 165 -18.41 -19.25 -6.26
C PHE A 165 -19.51 -18.72 -7.19
N THR A 166 -19.20 -17.69 -8.00
CA THR A 166 -20.18 -17.03 -8.87
C THR A 166 -20.19 -17.54 -10.31
N GLY A 167 -19.22 -18.37 -10.68
CA GLY A 167 -19.03 -18.92 -12.02
C GLY A 167 -18.47 -17.94 -13.06
N ARG A 168 -18.25 -16.66 -12.71
CA ARG A 168 -17.73 -15.63 -13.65
C ARG A 168 -17.02 -14.49 -12.93
N ILE A 169 -16.07 -13.86 -13.60
CA ILE A 169 -15.51 -12.58 -13.16
C ILE A 169 -16.46 -11.47 -13.60
N SER A 170 -17.13 -10.83 -12.65
CA SER A 170 -18.04 -9.71 -12.90
C SER A 170 -17.57 -8.47 -12.15
N GLY A 171 -18.07 -7.29 -12.52
CA GLY A 171 -17.78 -6.05 -11.78
C GLY A 171 -18.11 -6.15 -10.29
N GLY A 172 -19.15 -6.90 -9.91
CA GLY A 172 -19.48 -7.16 -8.51
C GLY A 172 -18.43 -8.01 -7.78
N VAL A 173 -17.86 -9.02 -8.44
CA VAL A 173 -16.75 -9.83 -7.89
C VAL A 173 -15.50 -8.99 -7.70
N ILE A 174 -15.17 -8.14 -8.68
CA ILE A 174 -14.01 -7.26 -8.62
C ILE A 174 -14.19 -6.20 -7.52
N GLY A 175 -15.38 -5.60 -7.42
CA GLY A 175 -15.71 -4.67 -6.33
C GLY A 175 -15.63 -5.32 -4.95
N PHE A 176 -16.13 -6.55 -4.80
CA PHE A 176 -15.99 -7.32 -3.57
C PHE A 176 -14.51 -7.60 -3.24
N ALA A 177 -13.72 -8.01 -4.22
CA ALA A 177 -12.29 -8.27 -4.04
C ALA A 177 -11.53 -7.02 -3.62
N MET A 178 -11.85 -5.87 -4.22
CA MET A 178 -11.27 -4.57 -3.89
C MET A 178 -11.57 -4.17 -2.45
N LEU A 179 -12.83 -4.20 -2.03
CA LEU A 179 -13.20 -3.82 -0.66
C LEU A 179 -12.63 -4.80 0.37
N SER A 180 -12.63 -6.09 0.07
CA SER A 180 -12.12 -7.13 0.96
C SER A 180 -10.60 -7.06 1.12
N SER A 181 -9.84 -6.80 0.05
CA SER A 181 -8.38 -6.62 0.14
C SER A 181 -8.03 -5.39 0.97
N GLY A 182 -8.76 -4.29 0.79
CA GLY A 182 -8.58 -3.08 1.59
C GLY A 182 -8.89 -3.25 3.07
N LEU A 183 -9.95 -4.01 3.38
CA LEU A 183 -10.28 -4.34 4.76
C LEU A 183 -9.17 -5.18 5.40
N LEU A 184 -8.68 -6.21 4.72
CA LEU A 184 -7.61 -7.08 5.22
C LEU A 184 -6.31 -6.30 5.43
N LEU A 185 -5.92 -5.42 4.51
CA LEU A 185 -4.77 -4.54 4.69
C LEU A 185 -4.96 -3.58 5.86
N SER A 186 -6.12 -2.92 5.95
CA SER A 186 -6.42 -2.01 7.06
C SER A 186 -6.33 -2.72 8.42
N LEU A 187 -6.82 -3.95 8.52
CA LEU A 187 -6.72 -4.76 9.73
C LEU A 187 -5.27 -5.17 10.01
N GLY A 188 -4.47 -5.44 8.97
CA GLY A 188 -3.04 -5.71 9.08
C GLY A 188 -2.23 -4.55 9.65
N HIS A 189 -2.67 -3.30 9.44
CA HIS A 189 -2.00 -2.12 9.99
C HIS A 189 -2.33 -1.84 11.47
N LEU A 190 -3.53 -2.20 11.94
CA LEU A 190 -3.99 -1.85 13.30
C LEU A 190 -3.01 -2.27 14.41
N PRO A 191 -2.44 -3.51 14.42
CA PRO A 191 -1.52 -3.93 15.46
C PRO A 191 -0.30 -3.02 15.59
N ALA A 192 0.27 -2.56 14.47
CA ALA A 192 1.44 -1.68 14.47
C ALA A 192 1.12 -0.32 15.08
N TYR A 193 -0.02 0.28 14.74
CA TYR A 193 -0.44 1.56 15.30
C TYR A 193 -0.78 1.46 16.80
N ILE A 194 -1.45 0.38 17.21
CA ILE A 194 -1.74 0.14 18.63
C ILE A 194 -0.44 -0.07 19.42
N ALA A 195 0.51 -0.84 18.88
CA ALA A 195 1.84 -1.02 19.48
C ALA A 195 2.63 0.29 19.56
N ALA A 196 2.45 1.21 18.61
CA ALA A 196 3.03 2.56 18.64
C ALA A 196 2.37 3.49 19.67
N GLY A 197 1.24 3.08 20.26
CA GLY A 197 0.57 3.82 21.34
C GLY A 197 -0.77 4.47 20.97
N CYS A 198 -1.30 4.22 19.76
CA CYS A 198 -2.67 4.63 19.42
C CYS A 198 -3.69 3.97 20.35
N ALA A 199 -4.82 4.64 20.59
CA ALA A 199 -5.91 4.06 21.36
C ALA A 199 -6.47 2.81 20.67
N GLY A 200 -6.60 1.69 21.40
CA GLY A 200 -7.33 0.50 20.95
C GLY A 200 -8.86 0.69 20.91
N SER A 201 -9.33 1.89 20.55
CA SER A 201 -10.73 2.27 20.60
C SER A 201 -11.48 1.94 19.29
N ARG A 202 -12.80 1.77 19.38
CA ARG A 202 -13.65 1.60 18.19
C ARG A 202 -13.57 2.79 17.23
N ARG A 203 -13.45 4.00 17.77
CA ARG A 203 -13.31 5.24 16.96
C ARG A 203 -12.05 5.20 16.11
N PHE A 204 -10.92 4.82 16.70
CA PHE A 204 -9.66 4.65 15.98
C PHE A 204 -9.77 3.58 14.89
N ALA A 205 -10.33 2.41 15.22
CA ALA A 205 -10.53 1.34 14.25
C ALA A 205 -11.41 1.77 13.07
N TYR A 206 -12.54 2.45 13.31
CA TYR A 206 -13.40 2.95 12.24
C TYR A 206 -12.72 4.01 11.39
N ALA A 207 -11.98 4.94 11.99
CA ALA A 207 -11.27 5.97 11.26
C ALA A 207 -10.18 5.38 10.33
N MET A 208 -9.42 4.40 10.85
CA MET A 208 -8.43 3.66 10.07
C MET A 208 -9.07 2.90 8.90
N VAL A 209 -10.13 2.14 9.17
CA VAL A 209 -10.83 1.38 8.12
C VAL A 209 -11.41 2.33 7.07
N LEU A 210 -12.01 3.45 7.46
CA LEU A 210 -12.59 4.43 6.53
C LEU A 210 -11.55 5.00 5.57
N LEU A 211 -10.40 5.46 6.09
CA LEU A 211 -9.33 6.04 5.26
C LEU A 211 -8.66 5.00 4.36
N ASN A 212 -8.46 3.77 4.86
CA ASN A 212 -7.87 2.70 4.08
C ASN A 212 -8.82 2.18 3.01
N LEU A 213 -10.12 2.07 3.29
CA LEU A 213 -11.11 1.69 2.28
C LEU A 213 -11.25 2.76 1.20
N TRP A 214 -11.17 4.05 1.55
CA TRP A 214 -11.15 5.12 0.55
C TRP A 214 -9.95 4.98 -0.41
N GLN A 215 -8.74 4.87 0.14
CA GLN A 215 -7.53 4.68 -0.66
C GLN A 215 -7.57 3.37 -1.45
N THR A 216 -8.15 2.31 -0.87
CA THR A 216 -8.33 1.04 -1.57
C THR A 216 -9.30 1.18 -2.74
N ALA A 217 -10.42 1.88 -2.57
CA ALA A 217 -11.37 2.11 -3.66
C ALA A 217 -10.70 2.91 -4.79
N LEU A 218 -9.93 3.94 -4.44
CA LEU A 218 -9.22 4.79 -5.39
C LEU A 218 -8.16 4.01 -6.19
N PHE A 219 -7.17 3.42 -5.52
CA PHE A 219 -6.06 2.74 -6.18
C PHE A 219 -6.48 1.37 -6.73
N GLY A 220 -7.46 0.71 -6.11
CA GLY A 220 -8.07 -0.50 -6.64
C GLY A 220 -8.84 -0.26 -7.94
N TRP A 221 -9.51 0.88 -8.09
CA TRP A 221 -10.13 1.26 -9.35
C TRP A 221 -9.07 1.55 -10.43
N LEU A 222 -8.00 2.29 -10.11
CA LEU A 222 -6.88 2.50 -11.03
C LEU A 222 -6.24 1.17 -11.46
N PHE A 223 -6.06 0.25 -10.52
CA PHE A 223 -5.56 -1.10 -10.80
C PHE A 223 -6.50 -1.85 -11.74
N TRP A 224 -7.80 -1.83 -11.47
CA TRP A 224 -8.79 -2.54 -12.26
C TRP A 224 -8.86 -2.01 -13.71
N GLN A 225 -8.78 -0.70 -13.90
CA GLN A 225 -8.92 -0.08 -15.22
C GLN A 225 -7.61 -0.04 -16.02
N TYR A 226 -6.48 0.22 -15.37
CA TYR A 226 -5.22 0.58 -16.04
C TYR A 226 -4.03 -0.30 -15.63
N GLY A 227 -4.18 -1.20 -14.65
CA GLY A 227 -3.12 -2.09 -14.19
C GLY A 227 -2.33 -1.57 -12.97
N LEU A 228 -1.41 -2.40 -12.49
CA LEU A 228 -0.66 -2.19 -11.25
C LEU A 228 0.21 -0.94 -11.31
N LEU A 229 0.84 -0.64 -12.44
CA LEU A 229 1.69 0.55 -12.58
C LEU A 229 0.89 1.84 -12.39
N ALA A 230 -0.36 1.88 -12.85
CA ALA A 230 -1.25 3.02 -12.62
C ALA A 230 -1.62 3.19 -11.14
N ALA A 231 -1.86 2.07 -10.43
CA ALA A 231 -2.11 2.10 -8.99
C ALA A 231 -0.88 2.58 -8.20
N ILE A 232 0.31 2.07 -8.54
CA ILE A 232 1.59 2.50 -7.95
C ILE A 232 1.80 4.00 -8.21
N ALA A 233 1.70 4.45 -9.46
CA ALA A 233 1.89 5.85 -9.83
C ALA A 233 0.89 6.75 -9.09
N GLY A 234 -0.38 6.35 -9.02
CA GLY A 234 -1.41 7.06 -8.28
C GLY A 234 -1.08 7.19 -6.79
N HIS A 235 -0.68 6.09 -6.15
CA HIS A 235 -0.39 6.08 -4.71
C HIS A 235 0.88 6.88 -4.38
N VAL A 236 1.91 6.81 -5.22
CA VAL A 236 3.11 7.65 -5.11
C VAL A 236 2.75 9.13 -5.22
N LEU A 237 1.97 9.52 -6.24
CA LEU A 237 1.54 10.90 -6.42
C LEU A 237 0.65 11.38 -5.27
N PHE A 238 -0.17 10.51 -4.71
CA PHE A 238 -0.96 10.80 -3.52
C PHE A 238 -0.07 11.14 -2.31
N HIS A 239 0.97 10.34 -2.03
CA HIS A 239 1.91 10.66 -0.96
C HIS A 239 2.67 11.97 -1.20
N ILE A 240 3.07 12.25 -2.44
CA ILE A 240 3.69 13.54 -2.81
C ILE A 240 2.72 14.69 -2.55
N GLY A 241 1.49 14.59 -3.03
CA GLY A 241 0.47 15.63 -2.85
C GLY A 241 0.14 15.87 -1.37
N TRP A 242 0.02 14.81 -0.57
CA TRP A 242 -0.18 14.95 0.87
C TRP A 242 1.03 15.61 1.55
N TYR A 243 2.26 15.23 1.18
CA TYR A 243 3.47 15.84 1.72
C TYR A 243 3.60 17.32 1.38
N LEU A 244 3.18 17.75 0.18
CA LEU A 244 3.18 19.16 -0.21
C LEU A 244 2.20 20.01 0.63
N TYR A 245 1.10 19.41 1.09
CA TYR A 245 0.12 20.08 1.94
C TYR A 245 0.52 20.09 3.42
N ASP A 246 0.96 18.94 3.93
CA ASP A 246 1.38 18.74 5.32
C ASP A 246 2.70 17.96 5.35
N PRO A 247 3.84 18.67 5.26
CA PRO A 247 5.14 18.05 5.28
C PRO A 247 5.42 17.52 6.70
N ALA A 248 5.51 16.20 6.84
CA ALA A 248 5.96 15.61 8.09
C ALA A 248 7.37 16.13 8.42
N PRO A 249 7.61 16.64 9.64
CA PRO A 249 8.91 17.12 10.07
C PRO A 249 9.88 15.94 10.18
N LYS A 250 11.18 16.27 10.24
CA LYS A 250 12.19 15.24 10.49
C LYS A 250 11.88 14.55 11.82
N PRO A 251 11.88 13.20 11.87
CA PRO A 251 11.63 12.49 13.12
C PRO A 251 12.71 12.91 14.13
N VAL A 252 12.29 13.37 15.31
CA VAL A 252 13.19 13.58 16.44
C VAL A 252 13.25 12.26 17.19
N TYR A 253 14.38 11.56 17.08
CA TYR A 253 14.59 10.33 17.84
C TYR A 253 14.74 10.65 19.34
N PRO A 254 14.48 9.70 20.25
CA PRO A 254 14.62 9.91 21.70
C PRO A 254 16.03 10.36 22.15
N ASP A 255 17.05 10.19 21.30
CA ASP A 255 18.42 10.64 21.51
C ASP A 255 18.69 12.06 20.97
N GLY A 256 17.66 12.75 20.45
CA GLY A 256 17.76 14.10 19.89
C GLY A 256 18.35 14.17 18.47
N SER A 257 18.62 13.03 17.83
CA SER A 257 19.06 13.00 16.43
C SER A 257 17.90 13.22 15.46
N ALA A 258 18.20 13.81 14.30
CA ALA A 258 17.27 14.14 13.21
C ALA A 258 17.58 13.35 11.93
#